data_AF-A0A969CA60-F1
#
_entry.id   AF-A0A969CA60-F1
#
_cell.length_a   1.000
_cell.length_b   1.000
_cell.length_c   1.000
_cell.angle_alpha   90.00
_cell.angle_beta   90.00
_cell.angle_gamma   90.00
#
_symmetry.space_group_name_H-M   'P 1'
#
loop_
_entity.id
_entity.type
_entity.pdbx_description
1 polymer ?
#
loop_
_entity_poly.entity_id
_entity_poly.type
_entity_poly.pdbx_seq_one_letter_code
_entity_poly.pdbx_strand_id
1 'polypeptide(L)'
;MVAQNFSNQYLTGNNFRGQNLNGSTFFKARLDGVQFNKNAQGTSTQLRGTNFEEAFLINVNASNAIFAANTNFGPANFYKANLENVNLSGANLTGVNLSLINTKLIDLSNANLTNAILHEANLSGEGSEPPNMMGANFTGADFYKAKLKSADFTGANLTNAKFQGADLEGTSLIDANFTGAQFDASTNFTDIILSNAIFDLANLSGVNLTDTNPPEGLTQTTSRFRGANLTGFSAEDINLAGADFSAHPNGTRTQLGGASFADSELNNANLTQVNAEGIFLEGADLSNAIVVGADLSNANLGGAILVGANLTGGAQLDNAFIEKSNLAGANFTGANLTNANLKEGAGDNLTNFSNANLTGASLEVGSFIGTNFTNANFTNAKLEKTNFTDAVMVGANMTGVNTVDVVGLTMGSSGNDTLTGTSTKDNIFGLDGNDNLNGGDGADYLDGGNGADILIGGPGQDALFGAAGNDTLTGGGGRDTIHYRSGHGSDRVNGFTLGATGDILSFSGIAAIDVVQSGANTQLRSGNGIAGDTGFGTGAVLMTLINTSFTATHVSTNVSSTNRPIFQFS
;
A
#
# COMPACT_ATOMS: atom_id res chain seq x y z
N MET A 1 42.42 -13.04 42.10
CA MET A 1 42.92 -11.76 42.65
C MET A 1 41.82 -11.14 43.50
N VAL A 2 42.21 -10.42 44.55
CA VAL A 2 41.30 -9.76 45.49
C VAL A 2 40.69 -8.52 44.82
N ALA A 3 39.38 -8.33 44.95
CA ALA A 3 38.69 -7.13 44.51
C ALA A 3 39.29 -5.89 45.19
N GLN A 4 39.52 -4.82 44.43
CA GLN A 4 40.10 -3.58 44.96
C GLN A 4 39.00 -2.60 45.38
N ASN A 5 39.25 -1.80 46.41
CA ASN A 5 38.32 -0.79 46.89
C ASN A 5 38.92 0.61 46.73
N PHE A 6 38.38 1.37 45.78
CA PHE A 6 38.72 2.75 45.47
C PHE A 6 37.60 3.74 45.86
N SER A 7 36.67 3.31 46.71
CA SER A 7 35.50 4.13 47.06
C SER A 7 35.91 5.46 47.68
N ASN A 8 35.25 6.55 47.29
CA ASN A 8 35.52 7.92 47.74
C ASN A 8 36.96 8.42 47.48
N GLN A 9 37.70 7.80 46.56
CA GLN A 9 39.06 8.23 46.21
C GLN A 9 39.09 9.16 45.01
N TYR A 10 40.17 9.94 44.91
CA TYR A 10 40.52 10.72 43.73
C TYR A 10 41.65 10.00 42.98
N LEU A 11 41.37 9.56 41.77
CA LEU A 11 42.29 8.86 40.88
C LEU A 11 42.60 9.77 39.69
N THR A 12 43.86 10.14 39.51
CA THR A 12 44.31 11.08 38.47
C THR A 12 45.40 10.43 37.63
N GLY A 13 45.13 10.24 36.34
CA GLY A 13 46.09 9.67 35.39
C GLY A 13 46.45 8.19 35.62
N ASN A 14 45.70 7.49 36.48
CA ASN A 14 45.96 6.08 36.76
C ASN A 14 45.85 5.22 35.50
N ASN A 15 46.81 4.31 35.33
CA ASN A 15 46.86 3.41 34.18
C ASN A 15 46.48 1.98 34.60
N PHE A 16 45.26 1.57 34.23
CA PHE A 16 44.71 0.24 34.47
C PHE A 16 44.59 -0.59 33.17
N ARG A 17 45.35 -0.23 32.13
CA ARG A 17 45.29 -0.89 30.82
C ARG A 17 45.57 -2.40 30.91
N GLY A 18 44.66 -3.21 30.36
CA GLY A 18 44.74 -4.66 30.35
C GLY A 18 44.67 -5.35 31.72
N GLN A 19 44.35 -4.61 32.79
CA GLN A 19 44.29 -5.17 34.14
C GLN A 19 42.98 -5.92 34.40
N ASN A 20 42.98 -6.77 35.41
CA ASN A 20 41.77 -7.43 35.90
C ASN A 20 41.32 -6.79 37.21
N LEU A 21 40.21 -6.04 37.12
CA LEU A 21 39.59 -5.29 38.21
C LEU A 21 38.18 -5.82 38.54
N ASN A 22 37.86 -7.05 38.13
CA ASN A 22 36.55 -7.65 38.38
C ASN A 22 36.19 -7.62 39.88
N GLY A 23 34.93 -7.27 40.19
CA GLY A 23 34.40 -7.17 41.56
C GLY A 23 34.91 -5.97 42.37
N SER A 24 35.80 -5.14 41.80
CA SER A 24 36.30 -3.94 42.47
C SER A 24 35.21 -2.88 42.63
N THR A 25 35.43 -1.88 43.47
CA THR A 25 34.50 -0.76 43.65
C THR A 25 35.20 0.59 43.49
N PHE A 26 34.54 1.47 42.77
CA PHE A 26 34.82 2.89 42.56
C PHE A 26 33.63 3.73 43.04
N PHE A 27 32.86 3.24 44.03
CA PHE A 27 31.67 3.93 44.53
C PHE A 27 32.04 5.35 45.00
N LYS A 28 31.36 6.37 44.47
CA LYS A 28 31.65 7.79 44.76
C LYS A 28 33.11 8.21 44.49
N ALA A 29 33.87 7.44 43.71
CA ALA A 29 35.22 7.81 43.34
C ALA A 29 35.19 8.90 42.26
N ARG A 30 36.22 9.73 42.22
CA ARG A 30 36.48 10.66 41.12
C ARG A 30 37.68 10.16 40.31
N LEU A 31 37.45 9.90 39.03
CA LEU A 31 38.44 9.42 38.07
C LEU A 31 38.66 10.53 37.04
N ASP A 32 39.89 11.01 36.93
CA ASP A 32 40.29 12.02 35.95
C ASP A 32 41.47 11.51 35.11
N GLY A 33 41.27 11.40 33.80
CA GLY A 33 42.31 10.91 32.88
C GLY A 33 42.68 9.43 33.04
N VAL A 34 41.85 8.65 33.73
CA VAL A 34 42.09 7.23 34.01
C VAL A 34 41.99 6.38 32.74
N GLN A 35 42.89 5.42 32.57
CA GLN A 35 42.99 4.58 31.38
C GLN A 35 42.59 3.13 31.68
N PHE A 36 41.48 2.67 31.11
CA PHE A 36 40.97 1.29 31.14
C PHE A 36 40.97 0.61 29.76
N ASN A 37 41.55 1.24 28.73
CA ASN A 37 41.60 0.65 27.40
C ASN A 37 42.61 -0.52 27.29
N LYS A 38 42.65 -1.16 26.12
CA LYS A 38 43.60 -2.26 25.86
C LYS A 38 45.05 -1.86 26.18
N ASN A 39 45.84 -2.81 26.70
CA ASN A 39 47.29 -2.65 26.81
C ASN A 39 47.99 -2.81 25.44
N ALA A 40 49.31 -2.62 25.39
CA ALA A 40 50.10 -2.73 24.17
C ALA A 40 50.04 -4.11 23.50
N GLN A 41 49.66 -5.15 24.24
CA GLN A 41 49.48 -6.53 23.76
C GLN A 41 48.04 -6.81 23.30
N GLY A 42 47.16 -5.80 23.26
CA GLY A 42 45.77 -5.95 22.85
C GLY A 42 44.85 -6.56 23.92
N THR A 43 45.33 -6.74 25.16
CA THR A 43 44.52 -7.28 26.26
C THR A 43 43.60 -6.19 26.81
N SER A 44 42.29 -6.43 26.77
CA SER A 44 41.29 -5.53 27.36
C SER A 44 41.33 -5.54 28.89
N THR A 45 41.03 -4.39 29.50
CA THR A 45 40.78 -4.33 30.95
C THR A 45 39.46 -5.03 31.29
N GLN A 46 39.47 -5.80 32.37
CA GLN A 46 38.33 -6.57 32.86
C GLN A 46 37.70 -5.83 34.05
N LEU A 47 36.44 -5.44 33.94
CA LEU A 47 35.68 -4.60 34.88
C LEU A 47 34.31 -5.22 35.23
N ARG A 48 34.23 -6.55 35.26
CA ARG A 48 32.97 -7.27 35.52
C ARG A 48 32.58 -7.15 36.98
N GLY A 49 31.30 -6.93 37.25
CA GLY A 49 30.79 -6.76 38.61
C GLY A 49 31.41 -5.58 39.33
N THR A 50 32.06 -4.66 38.60
CA THR A 50 32.69 -3.48 39.18
C THR A 50 31.62 -2.44 39.49
N ASN A 51 31.66 -1.88 40.70
CA ASN A 51 30.70 -0.86 41.13
C ASN A 51 31.23 0.55 40.87
N PHE A 52 30.62 1.28 39.93
CA PHE A 52 30.83 2.70 39.60
C PHE A 52 29.67 3.60 40.04
N GLU A 53 28.81 3.13 40.94
CA GLU A 53 27.67 3.91 41.41
C GLU A 53 28.09 5.25 42.01
N GLU A 54 27.39 6.32 41.62
CA GLU A 54 27.67 7.71 41.99
C GLU A 54 29.12 8.18 41.69
N ALA A 55 29.86 7.48 40.84
CA ALA A 55 31.22 7.85 40.47
C ALA A 55 31.24 9.04 39.49
N PHE A 56 32.32 9.81 39.52
CA PHE A 56 32.59 10.89 38.57
C PHE A 56 33.74 10.49 37.66
N LEU A 57 33.47 10.27 36.38
CA LEU A 57 34.44 9.90 35.36
C LEU A 57 34.64 11.08 34.41
N ILE A 58 35.85 11.60 34.34
CA ILE A 58 36.22 12.75 33.52
C ILE A 58 37.43 12.37 32.67
N ASN A 59 37.37 12.58 31.36
CA ASN A 59 38.46 12.25 30.42
C ASN A 59 38.93 10.77 30.52
N VAL A 60 38.00 9.86 30.84
CA VAL A 60 38.31 8.44 31.03
C VAL A 60 38.29 7.72 29.70
N ASN A 61 39.33 6.94 29.41
CA ASN A 61 39.35 6.07 28.24
C ASN A 61 39.12 4.63 28.67
N ALA A 62 37.92 4.13 28.43
CA ALA A 62 37.51 2.75 28.66
C ALA A 62 37.14 2.01 27.36
N SER A 63 37.67 2.48 26.23
CA SER A 63 37.47 1.81 24.93
C SER A 63 37.89 0.35 24.99
N ASN A 64 37.09 -0.53 24.39
CA ASN A 64 37.30 -1.98 24.36
C ASN A 64 37.38 -2.67 25.73
N ALA A 65 37.03 -2.00 26.84
CA ALA A 65 36.99 -2.63 28.15
C ALA A 65 35.79 -3.60 28.28
N ILE A 66 35.87 -4.54 29.22
CA ILE A 66 34.85 -5.57 29.41
C ILE A 66 34.15 -5.39 30.75
N PHE A 67 32.91 -4.90 30.71
CA PHE A 67 32.02 -4.70 31.86
C PHE A 67 30.96 -5.79 31.99
N ALA A 68 30.69 -6.51 30.90
CA ALA A 68 29.69 -7.57 30.83
C ALA A 68 29.97 -8.73 31.79
N ALA A 69 28.88 -9.33 32.27
CA ALA A 69 28.92 -10.45 33.19
C ALA A 69 29.72 -11.66 32.66
N ASN A 70 30.13 -12.52 33.59
CA ASN A 70 30.56 -13.89 33.30
C ASN A 70 30.01 -14.84 34.38
N THR A 71 30.52 -16.06 34.46
CA THR A 71 30.05 -17.05 35.46
C THR A 71 30.28 -16.65 36.91
N ASN A 72 31.22 -15.72 37.18
CA ASN A 72 31.67 -15.39 38.54
C ASN A 72 31.27 -13.97 38.98
N PHE A 73 31.02 -13.08 38.02
CA PHE A 73 30.72 -11.67 38.27
C PHE A 73 29.53 -11.25 37.42
N GLY A 74 28.60 -10.51 38.02
CA GLY A 74 27.55 -9.82 37.28
C GLY A 74 28.08 -8.72 36.36
N PRO A 75 27.21 -7.98 35.67
CA PRO A 75 27.60 -6.82 34.91
C PRO A 75 28.05 -5.68 35.84
N ALA A 76 28.82 -4.73 35.31
CA ALA A 76 29.15 -3.52 36.06
C ALA A 76 27.91 -2.66 36.36
N ASN A 77 28.00 -1.80 37.39
CA ASN A 77 26.93 -0.90 37.79
C ASN A 77 27.42 0.55 37.74
N PHE A 78 26.79 1.40 36.93
CA PHE A 78 27.07 2.83 36.77
C PHE A 78 25.91 3.70 37.31
N TYR A 79 25.01 3.15 38.11
CA TYR A 79 23.86 3.87 38.64
C TYR A 79 24.23 5.27 39.16
N LYS A 80 23.58 6.32 38.63
CA LYS A 80 23.82 7.73 39.00
C LYS A 80 25.26 8.25 38.78
N ALA A 81 26.07 7.59 37.96
CA ALA A 81 27.41 8.08 37.63
C ALA A 81 27.35 9.32 36.71
N ASN A 82 28.35 10.19 36.83
CA ASN A 82 28.57 11.31 35.92
C ASN A 82 29.73 10.99 34.98
N LEU A 83 29.51 11.07 33.67
CA LEU A 83 30.48 10.74 32.63
C LEU A 83 30.72 11.94 31.71
N GLU A 84 31.85 12.62 31.86
CA GLU A 84 32.27 13.73 31.01
C GLU A 84 33.48 13.34 30.16
N ASN A 85 33.35 13.45 28.83
CA ASN A 85 34.38 13.10 27.86
C ASN A 85 34.89 11.66 28.09
N VAL A 86 33.96 10.70 28.17
CA VAL A 86 34.28 9.29 28.44
C VAL A 86 34.18 8.50 27.15
N ASN A 87 35.29 7.86 26.78
CA ASN A 87 35.35 6.97 25.62
C ASN A 87 35.06 5.52 26.04
N LEU A 88 33.93 4.99 25.59
CA LEU A 88 33.47 3.61 25.76
C LEU A 88 33.38 2.88 24.41
N SER A 89 34.01 3.40 23.35
CA SER A 89 33.96 2.81 22.01
C SER A 89 34.43 1.35 22.02
N GLY A 90 33.66 0.47 21.38
CA GLY A 90 33.92 -0.97 21.33
C GLY A 90 33.90 -1.70 22.68
N ALA A 91 33.48 -1.05 23.77
CA ALA A 91 33.39 -1.69 25.08
C ALA A 91 32.25 -2.73 25.11
N ASN A 92 32.41 -3.79 25.91
CA ASN A 92 31.35 -4.75 26.16
C ASN A 92 30.62 -4.40 27.45
N LEU A 93 29.46 -3.77 27.30
CA LEU A 93 28.55 -3.26 28.32
C LEU A 93 27.27 -4.10 28.45
N THR A 94 27.29 -5.36 27.99
CA THR A 94 26.12 -6.26 28.05
C THR A 94 25.58 -6.35 29.49
N GLY A 95 24.28 -6.05 29.66
CA GLY A 95 23.58 -6.10 30.95
C GLY A 95 23.97 -5.03 31.96
N VAL A 96 24.80 -4.05 31.58
CA VAL A 96 25.25 -3.00 32.51
C VAL A 96 24.09 -2.10 32.92
N ASN A 97 24.04 -1.75 34.20
CA ASN A 97 23.11 -0.76 34.71
C ASN A 97 23.68 0.65 34.53
N LEU A 98 23.10 1.42 33.62
CA LEU A 98 23.38 2.81 33.30
C LEU A 98 22.22 3.73 33.72
N SER A 99 21.36 3.30 34.64
CA SER A 99 20.19 4.09 35.02
C SER A 99 20.60 5.38 35.73
N LEU A 100 19.90 6.48 35.42
CA LEU A 100 20.11 7.82 35.98
C LEU A 100 21.52 8.38 35.80
N ILE A 101 22.32 7.88 34.85
CA ILE A 101 23.61 8.50 34.54
C ILE A 101 23.39 9.89 33.95
N ASN A 102 24.40 10.75 34.09
CA ASN A 102 24.47 12.00 33.37
C ASN A 102 25.73 12.04 32.53
N THR A 103 25.60 12.41 31.26
CA THR A 103 26.71 12.38 30.32
C THR A 103 26.93 13.71 29.63
N LYS A 104 28.17 13.93 29.19
CA LYS A 104 28.57 14.99 28.28
C LYS A 104 29.72 14.45 27.44
N LEU A 105 29.65 14.57 26.12
CA LEU A 105 30.69 14.07 25.20
C LEU A 105 31.01 12.58 25.41
N ILE A 106 29.98 11.73 25.46
CA ILE A 106 30.17 10.28 25.56
C ILE A 106 30.33 9.65 24.16
N ASP A 107 31.27 8.72 24.04
CA ASP A 107 31.47 7.91 22.85
C ASP A 107 31.16 6.44 23.13
N LEU A 108 30.04 5.96 22.61
CA LEU A 108 29.56 4.58 22.66
C LEU A 108 29.72 3.87 21.31
N SER A 109 30.44 4.45 20.35
CA SER A 109 30.52 3.89 19.00
C SER A 109 31.00 2.44 19.01
N ASN A 110 30.30 1.57 18.27
CA ASN A 110 30.56 0.13 18.18
C ASN A 110 30.54 -0.62 19.54
N ALA A 111 30.05 -0.02 20.62
CA ALA A 111 29.95 -0.70 21.91
C ALA A 111 28.81 -1.74 21.89
N ASN A 112 28.94 -2.78 22.71
CA ASN A 112 27.88 -3.77 22.90
C ASN A 112 27.12 -3.50 24.20
N LEU A 113 25.92 -2.95 24.09
CA LEU A 113 24.97 -2.64 25.16
C LEU A 113 23.76 -3.59 25.18
N THR A 114 23.92 -4.82 24.69
CA THR A 114 22.83 -5.82 24.70
C THR A 114 22.24 -5.96 26.12
N ASN A 115 20.93 -5.83 26.25
CA ASN A 115 20.19 -5.85 27.52
C ASN A 115 20.69 -4.86 28.60
N ALA A 116 21.37 -3.79 28.22
CA ALA A 116 21.75 -2.72 29.15
C ALA A 116 20.49 -1.98 29.64
N ILE A 117 20.54 -1.49 30.88
CA ILE A 117 19.43 -0.75 31.51
C ILE A 117 19.81 0.72 31.53
N LEU A 118 19.10 1.55 30.77
CA LEU A 118 19.33 2.99 30.62
C LEU A 118 18.13 3.81 31.12
N HIS A 119 17.43 3.32 32.15
CA HIS A 119 16.26 4.00 32.73
C HIS A 119 16.62 5.42 33.16
N GLU A 120 15.92 6.40 32.61
CA GLU A 120 16.12 7.83 32.92
C GLU A 120 17.58 8.30 32.74
N ALA A 121 18.37 7.61 31.91
CA ALA A 121 19.73 8.02 31.59
C ALA A 121 19.71 9.33 30.80
N ASN A 122 20.56 10.29 31.16
CA ASN A 122 20.77 11.50 30.38
C ASN A 122 21.97 11.32 29.43
N LEU A 123 21.63 10.95 28.20
CA LEU A 123 22.53 10.79 27.06
C LEU A 123 22.19 11.85 26.00
N SER A 124 21.87 13.07 26.43
CA SER A 124 21.59 14.19 25.52
C SER A 124 22.86 14.95 25.20
N GLY A 125 22.93 15.51 23.99
CA GLY A 125 23.91 16.52 23.62
C GLY A 125 23.26 17.75 23.02
N GLU A 126 24.12 18.63 22.54
CA GLU A 126 23.75 19.76 21.68
C GLU A 126 24.16 19.40 20.25
N GLY A 127 23.57 20.05 19.23
CA GLY A 127 23.82 19.72 17.82
C GLY A 127 25.30 19.76 17.38
N SER A 128 26.18 20.47 18.09
CA SER A 128 27.63 20.48 17.82
C SER A 128 28.42 19.35 18.52
N GLU A 129 27.83 18.70 19.52
CA GLU A 129 28.48 17.71 20.38
C GLU A 129 27.53 16.53 20.67
N PRO A 130 27.05 15.83 19.62
CA PRO A 130 26.10 14.74 19.80
C PRO A 130 26.75 13.54 20.53
N PRO A 131 26.01 12.85 21.41
CA PRO A 131 26.41 11.54 21.92
C PRO A 131 26.58 10.58 20.75
N ASN A 132 27.78 10.01 20.61
CA ASN A 132 28.09 9.12 19.51
C ASN A 132 27.67 7.69 19.87
N MET A 133 26.62 7.17 19.23
CA MET A 133 26.14 5.80 19.39
C MET A 133 26.25 4.99 18.10
N MET A 134 27.04 5.49 17.13
CA MET A 134 27.17 4.92 15.80
C MET A 134 27.65 3.46 15.83
N GLY A 135 26.92 2.57 15.14
CA GLY A 135 27.23 1.14 15.04
C GLY A 135 27.13 0.35 16.36
N ALA A 136 26.65 0.97 17.44
CA ALA A 136 26.51 0.29 18.71
C ALA A 136 25.36 -0.74 18.69
N ASN A 137 25.49 -1.80 19.49
CA ASN A 137 24.48 -2.83 19.63
C ASN A 137 23.69 -2.66 20.94
N PHE A 138 22.46 -2.20 20.83
CA PHE A 138 21.47 -2.01 21.89
C PHE A 138 20.36 -3.08 21.89
N THR A 139 20.62 -4.27 21.36
CA THR A 139 19.60 -5.33 21.31
C THR A 139 19.02 -5.58 22.71
N GLY A 140 17.70 -5.42 22.86
CA GLY A 140 16.99 -5.60 24.14
C GLY A 140 17.32 -4.56 25.23
N ALA A 141 18.03 -3.48 24.90
CA ALA A 141 18.34 -2.41 25.85
C ALA A 141 17.06 -1.65 26.26
N ASP A 142 17.06 -1.15 27.49
CA ASP A 142 15.90 -0.48 28.07
C ASP A 142 16.16 1.02 28.26
N PHE A 143 15.62 1.84 27.37
CA PHE A 143 15.70 3.31 27.37
C PHE A 143 14.46 3.96 27.98
N TYR A 144 13.72 3.27 28.86
CA TYR A 144 12.55 3.86 29.52
C TYR A 144 12.86 5.26 30.09
N LYS A 145 12.17 6.29 29.57
CA LYS A 145 12.37 7.71 29.92
C LYS A 145 13.79 8.25 29.78
N ALA A 146 14.64 7.62 28.98
CA ALA A 146 15.97 8.12 28.69
C ALA A 146 15.89 9.43 27.88
N LYS A 147 16.85 10.33 28.10
CA LYS A 147 16.99 11.56 27.31
C LYS A 147 18.09 11.35 26.29
N LEU A 148 17.74 11.37 25.01
CA LEU A 148 18.60 11.00 23.88
C LEU A 148 18.75 12.14 22.88
N LYS A 149 18.41 13.38 23.27
CA LYS A 149 18.42 14.53 22.36
C LYS A 149 19.74 14.64 21.59
N SER A 150 19.61 14.80 20.27
CA SER A 150 20.73 14.90 19.32
C SER A 150 21.66 13.67 19.26
N ALA A 151 21.31 12.53 19.85
CA ALA A 151 22.13 11.33 19.76
C ALA A 151 22.23 10.79 18.32
N ASP A 152 23.42 10.32 17.95
CA ASP A 152 23.68 9.72 16.65
C ASP A 152 23.59 8.20 16.73
N PHE A 153 22.48 7.63 16.24
CA PHE A 153 22.24 6.19 16.16
C PHE A 153 22.60 5.60 14.80
N THR A 154 23.41 6.27 13.98
CA THR A 154 23.73 5.80 12.62
C THR A 154 24.27 4.36 12.63
N GLY A 155 23.60 3.47 11.89
CA GLY A 155 23.96 2.05 11.80
C GLY A 155 23.83 1.24 13.10
N ALA A 156 23.23 1.81 14.15
CA ALA A 156 23.05 1.11 15.43
C ALA A 156 21.99 0.00 15.32
N ASN A 157 22.17 -1.07 16.12
CA ASN A 157 21.19 -2.15 16.23
C ASN A 157 20.40 -2.01 17.54
N LEU A 158 19.12 -1.67 17.44
CA LEU A 158 18.17 -1.44 18.53
C LEU A 158 17.04 -2.47 18.53
N THR A 159 17.32 -3.66 18.00
CA THR A 159 16.33 -4.74 17.93
C THR A 159 15.74 -5.03 19.33
N ASN A 160 14.41 -5.05 19.45
CA ASN A 160 13.67 -5.26 20.70
C ASN A 160 14.02 -4.28 21.84
N ALA A 161 14.61 -3.13 21.54
CA ALA A 161 14.87 -2.09 22.53
C ALA A 161 13.56 -1.41 22.95
N LYS A 162 13.56 -0.83 24.16
CA LYS A 162 12.38 -0.19 24.77
C LYS A 162 12.60 1.30 24.90
N PHE A 163 11.65 2.11 24.41
CA PHE A 163 11.75 3.57 24.31
C PHE A 163 10.53 4.29 24.90
N GLN A 164 9.69 3.61 25.68
CA GLN A 164 8.51 4.23 26.28
C GLN A 164 8.90 5.47 27.10
N GLY A 165 8.32 6.62 26.74
CA GLY A 165 8.60 7.92 27.34
C GLY A 165 10.01 8.48 27.10
N ALA A 166 10.82 7.87 26.23
CA ALA A 166 12.13 8.39 25.87
C ALA A 166 12.02 9.66 25.02
N ASP A 167 13.04 10.51 25.13
CA ASP A 167 13.13 11.76 24.37
C ASP A 167 14.16 11.62 23.25
N LEU A 168 13.72 11.44 21.99
CA LEU A 168 14.58 11.27 20.81
C LEU A 168 14.71 12.55 19.97
N GLU A 169 14.36 13.72 20.49
CA GLU A 169 14.41 14.98 19.75
C GLU A 169 15.74 15.17 18.99
N GLY A 170 15.68 15.46 17.70
CA GLY A 170 16.88 15.77 16.92
C GLY A 170 17.84 14.59 16.69
N THR A 171 17.43 13.35 16.95
CA THR A 171 18.29 12.17 16.78
C THR A 171 18.48 11.79 15.31
N SER A 172 19.65 11.23 15.00
CA SER A 172 19.95 10.66 13.69
C SER A 172 19.70 9.16 13.67
N LEU A 173 18.76 8.70 12.84
CA LEU A 173 18.34 7.30 12.74
C LEU A 173 18.76 6.65 11.41
N ILE A 174 19.84 7.13 10.80
CA ILE A 174 20.32 6.67 9.49
C ILE A 174 20.78 5.21 9.57
N ASP A 175 20.26 4.33 8.71
CA ASP A 175 20.58 2.89 8.66
C ASP A 175 20.39 2.15 10.02
N ALA A 176 19.62 2.74 10.94
CA ALA A 176 19.41 2.18 12.27
C ALA A 176 18.35 1.06 12.24
N ASN A 177 18.57 0.00 13.02
CA ASN A 177 17.66 -1.15 13.08
C ASN A 177 16.85 -1.18 14.38
N PHE A 178 15.59 -0.80 14.32
CA PHE A 178 14.58 -0.81 15.38
C PHE A 178 13.62 -2.00 15.30
N THR A 179 14.00 -3.12 14.67
CA THR A 179 13.10 -4.28 14.54
C THR A 179 12.55 -4.72 15.91
N GLY A 180 11.22 -4.78 16.05
CA GLY A 180 10.55 -5.17 17.30
C GLY A 180 10.67 -4.16 18.46
N ALA A 181 11.25 -2.98 18.23
CA ALA A 181 11.38 -1.95 19.27
C ALA A 181 10.00 -1.47 19.76
N GLN A 182 9.96 -1.02 21.00
CA GLN A 182 8.72 -0.65 21.69
C GLN A 182 8.70 0.84 22.03
N PHE A 183 7.80 1.58 21.39
CA PHE A 183 7.51 2.99 21.66
C PHE A 183 6.09 3.15 22.21
N ASP A 184 5.74 4.36 22.61
CA ASP A 184 4.37 4.74 22.94
C ASP A 184 4.11 6.22 22.64
N ALA A 185 2.88 6.67 22.84
CA ALA A 185 2.48 8.07 22.62
C ALA A 185 3.23 9.10 23.48
N SER A 186 4.01 8.67 24.47
CA SER A 186 4.83 9.57 25.29
C SER A 186 6.28 9.68 24.80
N THR A 187 6.68 8.89 23.80
CA THR A 187 7.99 9.02 23.16
C THR A 187 8.03 10.27 22.29
N ASN A 188 9.04 11.13 22.48
CA ASN A 188 9.23 12.33 21.66
C ASN A 188 10.00 12.00 20.37
N PHE A 189 9.36 12.19 19.22
CA PHE A 189 9.87 11.93 17.86
C PHE A 189 9.93 13.21 17.01
N THR A 190 10.26 14.36 17.60
CA THR A 190 10.41 15.63 16.86
C THR A 190 11.82 15.78 16.27
N ASP A 191 11.93 16.46 15.13
CA ASP A 191 13.21 16.82 14.46
C ASP A 191 14.10 15.63 14.11
N ILE A 192 13.51 14.46 13.86
CA ILE A 192 14.27 13.24 13.58
C ILE A 192 14.90 13.31 12.19
N ILE A 193 16.15 12.86 12.08
CA ILE A 193 16.77 12.58 10.77
C ILE A 193 16.53 11.11 10.45
N LEU A 194 15.55 10.85 9.58
CA LEU A 194 15.10 9.50 9.24
C LEU A 194 15.56 9.10 7.83
N SER A 195 16.37 8.04 7.72
CA SER A 195 16.78 7.49 6.43
C SER A 195 17.16 6.01 6.55
N ASN A 196 16.61 5.15 5.68
CA ASN A 196 16.89 3.71 5.64
C ASN A 196 16.72 2.99 6.99
N ALA A 197 15.92 3.54 7.90
CA ALA A 197 15.71 2.95 9.21
C ALA A 197 14.74 1.77 9.12
N ILE A 198 14.94 0.76 9.96
CA ILE A 198 14.13 -0.47 9.95
C ILE A 198 13.30 -0.53 11.22
N PHE A 199 11.99 -0.36 11.09
CA PHE A 199 10.97 -0.49 12.15
C PHE A 199 10.10 -1.74 11.99
N ASP A 200 10.59 -2.77 11.30
CA ASP A 200 9.84 -4.01 11.12
C ASP A 200 9.36 -4.57 12.47
N LEU A 201 8.07 -4.92 12.58
CA LEU A 201 7.44 -5.43 13.81
C LEU A 201 7.52 -4.50 15.04
N ALA A 202 7.95 -3.25 14.87
CA ALA A 202 8.01 -2.29 15.97
C ALA A 202 6.61 -1.85 16.40
N ASN A 203 6.48 -1.42 17.66
CA ASN A 203 5.27 -0.78 18.15
C ASN A 203 5.46 0.73 18.22
N LEU A 204 4.78 1.46 17.32
CA LEU A 204 4.79 2.93 17.16
C LEU A 204 3.39 3.53 17.42
N SER A 205 2.49 2.76 18.06
CA SER A 205 1.10 3.19 18.22
C SER A 205 0.99 4.51 18.99
N GLY A 206 0.28 5.47 18.41
CA GLY A 206 0.06 6.80 18.98
C GLY A 206 1.29 7.72 18.98
N VAL A 207 2.42 7.31 18.40
CA VAL A 207 3.60 8.19 18.26
C VAL A 207 3.27 9.31 17.27
N ASN A 208 3.73 10.53 17.59
CA ASN A 208 3.66 11.68 16.69
C ASN A 208 5.06 12.00 16.15
N LEU A 209 5.20 11.97 14.83
CA LEU A 209 6.40 12.30 14.09
C LEU A 209 6.20 13.68 13.45
N THR A 210 6.86 14.70 13.99
CA THR A 210 6.77 16.08 13.50
C THR A 210 8.13 16.59 13.06
N ASP A 211 8.14 17.53 12.12
CA ASP A 211 9.34 18.28 11.70
C ASP A 211 10.52 17.39 11.25
N THR A 212 10.20 16.25 10.61
CA THR A 212 11.22 15.31 10.13
C THR A 212 11.75 15.79 8.79
N ASN A 213 13.03 16.20 8.75
CA ASN A 213 13.70 16.55 7.51
C ASN A 213 14.52 15.37 6.98
N PRO A 214 14.33 14.96 5.71
CA PRO A 214 15.29 14.07 5.07
C PRO A 214 16.65 14.78 5.00
N PRO A 215 17.79 14.06 5.12
CA PRO A 215 19.10 14.64 4.87
C PRO A 215 19.15 15.33 3.50
N GLU A 216 19.78 16.51 3.41
CA GLU A 216 19.90 17.26 2.15
C GLU A 216 20.38 16.34 1.00
N GLY A 217 19.57 16.26 -0.07
CA GLY A 217 19.89 15.50 -1.28
C GLY A 217 19.35 14.05 -1.33
N LEU A 218 18.65 13.57 -0.30
CA LEU A 218 17.90 12.31 -0.36
C LEU A 218 16.42 12.59 -0.67
N THR A 219 15.96 12.10 -1.81
CA THR A 219 14.57 12.30 -2.29
C THR A 219 13.64 11.11 -2.02
N GLN A 220 14.18 10.00 -1.47
CA GLN A 220 13.40 8.81 -1.12
C GLN A 220 13.89 8.25 0.20
N THR A 221 12.95 7.94 1.09
CA THR A 221 13.21 7.20 2.31
C THR A 221 13.01 5.71 2.04
N THR A 222 14.04 4.88 2.21
CA THR A 222 13.86 3.41 2.15
C THR A 222 13.50 2.81 3.51
N SER A 223 12.95 3.65 4.39
CA SER A 223 12.55 3.25 5.73
C SER A 223 11.47 2.17 5.66
N ARG A 224 11.56 1.17 6.54
CA ARG A 224 10.67 0.00 6.52
C ARG A 224 9.89 -0.12 7.81
N PHE A 225 8.62 -0.46 7.70
CA PHE A 225 7.65 -0.57 8.79
C PHE A 225 6.88 -1.89 8.73
N ARG A 226 7.48 -2.96 8.19
CA ARG A 226 6.72 -4.15 7.82
C ARG A 226 6.22 -4.89 9.05
N GLY A 227 4.91 -5.12 9.12
CA GLY A 227 4.25 -5.74 10.26
C GLY A 227 4.31 -4.90 11.55
N ALA A 228 4.70 -3.64 11.46
CA ALA A 228 4.71 -2.73 12.60
C ALA A 228 3.29 -2.33 13.02
N ASN A 229 3.14 -1.90 14.27
CA ASN A 229 1.91 -1.32 14.77
C ASN A 229 2.02 0.21 14.79
N LEU A 230 1.40 0.88 13.84
CA LEU A 230 1.28 2.34 13.72
C LEU A 230 -0.17 2.81 13.93
N THR A 231 -0.97 2.07 14.71
CA THR A 231 -2.35 2.49 15.02
C THR A 231 -2.35 3.86 15.68
N GLY A 232 -3.08 4.83 15.13
CA GLY A 232 -3.13 6.21 15.60
C GLY A 232 -1.80 6.97 15.51
N PHE A 233 -0.84 6.48 14.71
CA PHE A 233 0.41 7.19 14.42
C PHE A 233 0.14 8.47 13.63
N SER A 234 0.85 9.56 13.93
CA SER A 234 0.69 10.84 13.24
C SER A 234 2.00 11.25 12.59
N ALA A 235 1.94 11.63 11.32
CA ALA A 235 3.07 11.89 10.45
C ALA A 235 2.64 12.84 9.32
N GLU A 236 2.39 14.09 9.67
CA GLU A 236 1.86 15.12 8.76
C GLU A 236 3.00 15.98 8.20
N ASP A 237 2.86 16.44 6.96
CA ASP A 237 3.88 17.26 6.27
C ASP A 237 5.28 16.60 6.19
N ILE A 238 5.35 15.27 6.10
CA ILE A 238 6.63 14.54 6.04
C ILE A 238 6.86 13.87 4.68
N ASN A 239 8.14 13.69 4.33
CA ASN A 239 8.53 12.85 3.21
C ASN A 239 8.79 11.41 3.69
N LEU A 240 7.94 10.49 3.25
CA LEU A 240 8.09 9.04 3.36
C LEU A 240 8.02 8.36 1.99
N ALA A 241 8.48 9.05 0.94
CA ALA A 241 8.51 8.54 -0.41
C ALA A 241 9.33 7.24 -0.46
N GLY A 242 8.76 6.18 -1.05
CA GLY A 242 9.39 4.86 -1.15
C GLY A 242 9.41 4.02 0.14
N ALA A 243 8.78 4.48 1.22
CA ALA A 243 8.72 3.72 2.47
C ALA A 243 7.95 2.39 2.31
N ASP A 244 8.41 1.35 3.01
CA ASP A 244 7.82 0.01 2.92
C ASP A 244 6.97 -0.33 4.15
N PHE A 245 5.66 -0.16 4.02
CA PHE A 245 4.66 -0.53 5.01
C PHE A 245 4.07 -1.92 4.78
N SER A 246 4.54 -2.69 3.81
CA SER A 246 3.89 -3.96 3.45
C SER A 246 3.85 -4.97 4.60
N ALA A 247 2.95 -5.96 4.50
CA ALA A 247 2.93 -7.05 5.46
C ALA A 247 4.32 -7.72 5.59
N HIS A 248 4.72 -7.99 6.83
CA HIS A 248 5.99 -8.66 7.11
C HIS A 248 5.97 -10.10 6.54
N PRO A 249 7.12 -10.65 6.06
CA PRO A 249 7.19 -12.01 5.51
C PRO A 249 6.69 -13.15 6.42
N ASN A 250 6.50 -12.91 7.72
CA ASN A 250 5.92 -13.86 8.66
C ASN A 250 4.37 -13.85 8.68
N GLY A 251 3.73 -13.06 7.82
CA GLY A 251 2.28 -12.90 7.73
C GLY A 251 1.69 -11.79 8.62
N THR A 252 2.51 -11.10 9.42
CA THR A 252 2.04 -9.98 10.25
C THR A 252 1.75 -8.78 9.36
N ARG A 253 0.49 -8.35 9.31
CA ARG A 253 0.10 -7.12 8.61
C ARG A 253 0.50 -5.89 9.41
N THR A 254 0.98 -4.86 8.73
CA THR A 254 1.20 -3.55 9.32
C THR A 254 -0.14 -2.94 9.69
N GLN A 255 -0.24 -2.40 10.91
CA GLN A 255 -1.44 -1.72 11.39
C GLN A 255 -1.27 -0.21 11.23
N LEU A 256 -2.15 0.42 10.48
CA LEU A 256 -2.22 1.87 10.21
C LEU A 256 -3.62 2.41 10.56
N GLY A 257 -4.41 1.66 11.34
CA GLY A 257 -5.77 2.04 11.69
C GLY A 257 -5.80 3.41 12.38
N GLY A 258 -6.55 4.35 11.81
CA GLY A 258 -6.65 5.73 12.30
C GLY A 258 -5.33 6.52 12.30
N ALA A 259 -4.28 6.06 11.59
CA ALA A 259 -3.05 6.83 11.44
C ALA A 259 -3.28 8.05 10.53
N SER A 260 -2.53 9.13 10.75
CA SER A 260 -2.54 10.35 9.92
C SER A 260 -1.23 10.50 9.16
N PHE A 261 -1.36 10.70 7.84
CA PHE A 261 -0.31 11.10 6.93
C PHE A 261 -0.80 12.27 6.05
N ALA A 262 -1.58 13.19 6.63
CA ALA A 262 -2.08 14.36 5.92
C ALA A 262 -0.94 15.15 5.28
N ASP A 263 -1.16 15.60 4.03
CA ASP A 263 -0.23 16.44 3.28
C ASP A 263 1.20 15.87 3.10
N SER A 264 1.40 14.58 3.40
CA SER A 264 2.69 13.90 3.35
C SER A 264 3.01 13.30 1.98
N GLU A 265 4.30 13.19 1.66
CA GLU A 265 4.79 12.52 0.45
C GLU A 265 4.92 11.02 0.69
N LEU A 266 4.05 10.22 0.07
CA LEU A 266 4.02 8.75 0.11
C LEU A 266 4.17 8.15 -1.30
N ASN A 267 4.69 8.92 -2.25
CA ASN A 267 4.89 8.48 -3.62
C ASN A 267 5.85 7.28 -3.65
N ASN A 268 5.49 6.25 -4.42
CA ASN A 268 6.18 4.96 -4.50
C ASN A 268 6.19 4.14 -3.19
N ALA A 269 5.46 4.55 -2.15
CA ALA A 269 5.37 3.77 -0.92
C ALA A 269 4.67 2.41 -1.17
N ASN A 270 5.04 1.40 -0.40
CA ASN A 270 4.46 0.06 -0.48
C ASN A 270 3.52 -0.19 0.71
N LEU A 271 2.22 -0.15 0.47
CA LEU A 271 1.13 -0.43 1.40
C LEU A 271 0.47 -1.79 1.12
N THR A 272 1.19 -2.75 0.55
CA THR A 272 0.63 -4.07 0.23
C THR A 272 0.14 -4.80 1.48
N GLN A 273 -1.13 -5.20 1.49
CA GLN A 273 -1.79 -5.96 2.56
C GLN A 273 -1.73 -5.31 3.96
N VAL A 274 -1.73 -3.98 4.03
CA VAL A 274 -1.86 -3.27 5.31
C VAL A 274 -3.29 -3.32 5.85
N ASN A 275 -3.43 -3.17 7.18
CA ASN A 275 -4.69 -2.82 7.81
C ASN A 275 -4.69 -1.30 8.10
N ALA A 276 -5.35 -0.52 7.25
CA ALA A 276 -5.38 0.94 7.28
C ALA A 276 -6.82 1.47 7.36
N GLU A 277 -7.69 0.78 8.09
CA GLU A 277 -9.06 1.24 8.35
C GLU A 277 -9.05 2.64 8.98
N GLY A 278 -9.78 3.57 8.37
CA GLY A 278 -9.89 4.94 8.85
C GLY A 278 -8.59 5.75 8.78
N ILE A 279 -7.60 5.32 7.99
CA ILE A 279 -6.38 6.11 7.77
C ILE A 279 -6.71 7.49 7.18
N PHE A 280 -5.98 8.50 7.60
CA PHE A 280 -6.14 9.88 7.15
C PHE A 280 -4.98 10.24 6.21
N LEU A 281 -5.30 10.38 4.93
CA LEU A 281 -4.40 10.64 3.79
C LEU A 281 -4.88 11.87 3.01
N GLU A 282 -5.58 12.81 3.66
CA GLU A 282 -6.04 14.03 3.02
C GLU A 282 -4.85 14.82 2.46
N GLY A 283 -4.94 15.22 1.19
CA GLY A 283 -3.87 15.97 0.50
C GLY A 283 -2.58 15.19 0.22
N ALA A 284 -2.45 13.95 0.70
CA ALA A 284 -1.22 13.17 0.58
C ALA A 284 -0.89 12.80 -0.88
N ASP A 285 0.40 12.73 -1.21
CA ASP A 285 0.87 12.25 -2.51
C ASP A 285 1.11 10.73 -2.46
N LEU A 286 0.22 9.94 -3.06
CA LEU A 286 0.34 8.49 -3.22
C LEU A 286 0.73 8.10 -4.65
N SER A 287 1.35 8.99 -5.42
CA SER A 287 1.72 8.70 -6.80
C SER A 287 2.57 7.44 -6.91
N ASN A 288 2.17 6.49 -7.77
CA ASN A 288 2.80 5.18 -7.96
C ASN A 288 2.89 4.30 -6.69
N ALA A 289 2.13 4.61 -5.62
CA ALA A 289 2.09 3.77 -4.44
C ALA A 289 1.49 2.38 -4.75
N ILE A 290 1.97 1.35 -4.05
CA ILE A 290 1.50 -0.03 -4.18
C ILE A 290 0.55 -0.33 -3.02
N VAL A 291 -0.74 -0.41 -3.28
CA VAL A 291 -1.82 -0.52 -2.28
C VAL A 291 -2.56 -1.86 -2.42
N VAL A 292 -1.86 -2.87 -2.93
CA VAL A 292 -2.46 -4.15 -3.33
C VAL A 292 -3.00 -4.91 -2.11
N GLY A 293 -4.30 -5.20 -2.13
CA GLY A 293 -4.99 -5.96 -1.07
C GLY A 293 -4.99 -5.27 0.31
N ALA A 294 -4.77 -3.95 0.35
CA ALA A 294 -4.86 -3.16 1.56
C ALA A 294 -6.32 -3.01 2.02
N ASP A 295 -6.51 -2.91 3.33
CA ASP A 295 -7.77 -2.48 3.92
C ASP A 295 -7.72 -0.96 4.17
N LEU A 296 -8.45 -0.18 3.37
CA LEU A 296 -8.61 1.28 3.46
C LEU A 296 -10.09 1.64 3.70
N SER A 297 -10.87 0.74 4.31
CA SER A 297 -12.25 1.02 4.64
C SER A 297 -12.34 2.26 5.55
N ASN A 298 -13.30 3.15 5.28
CA ASN A 298 -13.45 4.44 5.97
C ASN A 298 -12.25 5.42 5.86
N ALA A 299 -11.28 5.17 4.97
CA ALA A 299 -10.13 6.07 4.82
C ALA A 299 -10.54 7.46 4.31
N ASN A 300 -9.83 8.50 4.75
CA ASN A 300 -9.91 9.84 4.14
C ASN A 300 -8.76 10.01 3.13
N LEU A 301 -9.08 10.03 1.86
CA LEU A 301 -8.19 10.27 0.71
C LEU A 301 -8.56 11.59 -0.01
N GLY A 302 -9.29 12.49 0.66
CA GLY A 302 -9.76 13.74 0.08
C GLY A 302 -8.60 14.57 -0.49
N GLY A 303 -8.70 15.00 -1.75
CA GLY A 303 -7.65 15.78 -2.42
C GLY A 303 -6.32 15.04 -2.64
N ALA A 304 -6.22 13.76 -2.26
CA ALA A 304 -4.99 12.98 -2.43
C ALA A 304 -4.62 12.80 -3.91
N ILE A 305 -3.34 12.62 -4.18
CA ILE A 305 -2.80 12.35 -5.52
C ILE A 305 -2.56 10.84 -5.64
N LEU A 306 -3.40 10.13 -6.40
CA LEU A 306 -3.28 8.69 -6.64
C LEU A 306 -2.70 8.37 -8.03
N VAL A 307 -1.93 9.29 -8.62
CA VAL A 307 -1.49 9.16 -10.01
C VAL A 307 -0.66 7.88 -10.20
N GLY A 308 -1.14 6.96 -11.02
CA GLY A 308 -0.49 5.66 -11.26
C GLY A 308 -0.49 4.70 -10.06
N ALA A 309 -1.21 4.99 -8.98
CA ALA A 309 -1.28 4.12 -7.81
C ALA A 309 -1.95 2.77 -8.14
N ASN A 310 -1.46 1.69 -7.55
CA ASN A 310 -1.96 0.33 -7.78
C ASN A 310 -2.79 -0.16 -6.58
N LEU A 311 -4.11 -0.12 -6.70
CA LEU A 311 -5.08 -0.53 -5.68
C LEU A 311 -5.76 -1.87 -6.03
N THR A 312 -5.04 -2.78 -6.68
CA THR A 312 -5.57 -4.09 -7.08
C THR A 312 -5.57 -5.11 -5.93
N GLY A 313 -5.82 -6.39 -6.24
CA GLY A 313 -5.72 -7.47 -5.26
C GLY A 313 -6.84 -7.50 -4.22
N GLY A 314 -7.99 -6.89 -4.54
CA GLY A 314 -9.12 -6.82 -3.62
C GLY A 314 -8.93 -5.79 -2.51
N ALA A 315 -8.26 -4.66 -2.80
CA ALA A 315 -8.21 -3.54 -1.87
C ALA A 315 -9.62 -3.14 -1.42
N GLN A 316 -9.81 -2.92 -0.13
CA GLN A 316 -11.08 -2.49 0.45
C GLN A 316 -11.04 -0.97 0.63
N LEU A 317 -12.03 -0.27 0.07
CA LEU A 317 -12.23 1.17 0.16
C LEU A 317 -13.70 1.46 0.45
N ASP A 318 -14.42 0.55 1.12
CA ASP A 318 -15.81 0.79 1.44
C ASP A 318 -15.94 2.00 2.38
N ASN A 319 -16.90 2.86 2.07
CA ASN A 319 -17.14 4.13 2.76
C ASN A 319 -15.94 5.10 2.75
N ALA A 320 -14.92 4.87 1.92
CA ALA A 320 -13.77 5.77 1.81
C ALA A 320 -14.17 7.11 1.19
N PHE A 321 -13.52 8.18 1.65
CA PHE A 321 -13.69 9.53 1.13
C PHE A 321 -12.57 9.84 0.14
N ILE A 322 -12.85 9.81 -1.16
CA ILE A 322 -11.91 10.01 -2.27
C ILE A 322 -12.33 11.26 -3.07
N GLU A 323 -12.91 12.24 -2.37
CA GLU A 323 -13.43 13.46 -2.99
C GLU A 323 -12.28 14.35 -3.46
N LYS A 324 -12.41 14.95 -4.65
CA LYS A 324 -11.40 15.86 -5.25
C LYS A 324 -10.03 15.24 -5.50
N SER A 325 -9.88 13.92 -5.34
CA SER A 325 -8.61 13.24 -5.55
C SER A 325 -8.26 13.16 -7.04
N ASN A 326 -6.96 13.19 -7.35
CA ASN A 326 -6.46 12.95 -8.69
C ASN A 326 -6.21 11.44 -8.88
N LEU A 327 -6.98 10.82 -9.77
CA LEU A 327 -7.00 9.37 -10.00
C LEU A 327 -6.31 8.97 -11.31
N ALA A 328 -5.66 9.89 -12.02
CA ALA A 328 -5.07 9.62 -13.34
C ALA A 328 -4.14 8.39 -13.32
N GLY A 329 -4.37 7.42 -14.21
CA GLY A 329 -3.63 6.16 -14.26
C GLY A 329 -3.77 5.22 -13.05
N ALA A 330 -4.60 5.54 -12.05
CA ALA A 330 -4.80 4.68 -10.89
C ALA A 330 -5.53 3.38 -11.28
N ASN A 331 -5.11 2.26 -10.70
CA ASN A 331 -5.64 0.93 -10.99
C ASN A 331 -6.41 0.35 -9.81
N PHE A 332 -7.74 0.41 -9.88
CA PHE A 332 -8.71 -0.14 -8.93
C PHE A 332 -9.27 -1.49 -9.36
N THR A 333 -8.57 -2.26 -10.20
CA THR A 333 -9.10 -3.53 -10.71
C THR A 333 -9.48 -4.48 -9.56
N GLY A 334 -10.76 -4.86 -9.50
CA GLY A 334 -11.32 -5.74 -8.47
C GLY A 334 -11.39 -5.13 -7.05
N ALA A 335 -11.16 -3.83 -6.90
CA ALA A 335 -11.27 -3.15 -5.61
C ALA A 335 -12.74 -3.04 -5.17
N ASN A 336 -12.97 -2.99 -3.85
CA ASN A 336 -14.30 -2.77 -3.27
C ASN A 336 -14.44 -1.30 -2.85
N LEU A 337 -15.27 -0.53 -3.55
CA LEU A 337 -15.57 0.87 -3.29
C LEU A 337 -17.04 1.07 -2.88
N THR A 338 -17.63 0.10 -2.18
CA THR A 338 -19.04 0.19 -1.74
C THR A 338 -19.26 1.44 -0.91
N ASN A 339 -20.23 2.28 -1.28
CA ASN A 339 -20.54 3.57 -0.66
C ASN A 339 -19.38 4.58 -0.60
N ALA A 340 -18.32 4.39 -1.37
CA ALA A 340 -17.22 5.36 -1.43
C ALA A 340 -17.71 6.70 -2.01
N ASN A 341 -17.13 7.80 -1.54
CA ASN A 341 -17.39 9.14 -2.07
C ASN A 341 -16.27 9.55 -3.02
N LEU A 342 -16.50 9.50 -4.33
CA LEU A 342 -15.57 9.93 -5.38
C LEU A 342 -16.01 11.26 -6.02
N LYS A 343 -16.77 12.09 -5.30
CA LYS A 343 -17.22 13.40 -5.79
C LYS A 343 -16.05 14.24 -6.29
N GLU A 344 -16.25 14.93 -7.42
CA GLU A 344 -15.22 15.79 -8.03
C GLU A 344 -13.88 15.07 -8.31
N GLY A 345 -13.84 13.73 -8.28
CA GLY A 345 -12.66 12.94 -8.62
C GLY A 345 -12.32 13.03 -10.11
N ALA A 346 -11.03 12.99 -10.44
CA ALA A 346 -10.56 13.13 -11.82
C ALA A 346 -9.74 11.91 -12.26
N GLY A 347 -10.29 11.09 -13.14
CA GLY A 347 -9.60 10.02 -13.86
C GLY A 347 -9.31 10.37 -15.32
N ASP A 348 -8.58 9.49 -15.98
CA ASP A 348 -8.16 9.57 -17.37
C ASP A 348 -8.29 8.20 -18.09
N ASN A 349 -7.75 8.10 -19.30
CA ASN A 349 -7.76 6.89 -20.12
C ASN A 349 -6.84 5.76 -19.65
N LEU A 350 -6.00 6.02 -18.65
CA LEU A 350 -5.17 5.01 -17.99
C LEU A 350 -5.80 4.53 -16.67
N THR A 351 -6.77 5.28 -16.15
CA THR A 351 -7.50 4.95 -14.94
C THR A 351 -8.37 3.72 -15.16
N ASN A 352 -8.34 2.76 -14.24
CA ASN A 352 -8.96 1.45 -14.43
C ASN A 352 -9.75 0.97 -13.19
N PHE A 353 -11.06 0.86 -13.34
CA PHE A 353 -12.02 0.30 -12.38
C PHE A 353 -12.59 -1.04 -12.83
N SER A 354 -11.90 -1.78 -13.70
CA SER A 354 -12.43 -3.05 -14.20
C SER A 354 -12.74 -4.04 -13.07
N ASN A 355 -13.93 -4.63 -13.08
CA ASN A 355 -14.44 -5.52 -12.03
C ASN A 355 -14.50 -4.89 -10.62
N ALA A 356 -14.37 -3.57 -10.48
CA ALA A 356 -14.49 -2.90 -9.20
C ALA A 356 -15.95 -2.88 -8.74
N ASN A 357 -16.16 -2.96 -7.41
CA ASN A 357 -17.49 -2.84 -6.82
C ASN A 357 -17.76 -1.40 -6.37
N LEU A 358 -18.53 -0.65 -7.15
CA LEU A 358 -18.94 0.74 -6.90
C LEU A 358 -20.38 0.83 -6.36
N THR A 359 -20.90 -0.24 -5.73
CA THR A 359 -22.28 -0.27 -5.21
C THR A 359 -22.52 0.91 -4.26
N GLY A 360 -23.50 1.74 -4.54
CA GLY A 360 -23.84 2.91 -3.70
C GLY A 360 -22.79 4.03 -3.71
N ALA A 361 -21.72 3.92 -4.50
CA ALA A 361 -20.69 4.95 -4.58
C ALA A 361 -21.25 6.25 -5.20
N SER A 362 -20.72 7.39 -4.78
CA SER A 362 -21.04 8.68 -5.40
C SER A 362 -19.89 9.11 -6.30
N LEU A 363 -20.19 9.41 -7.56
CA LEU A 363 -19.24 9.93 -8.55
C LEU A 363 -19.67 11.32 -9.05
N GLU A 364 -20.48 12.03 -8.26
CA GLU A 364 -21.10 13.30 -8.68
C GLU A 364 -20.03 14.36 -8.99
N VAL A 365 -20.23 15.13 -10.07
CA VAL A 365 -19.33 16.19 -10.56
C VAL A 365 -17.93 15.68 -10.92
N GLY A 366 -17.71 14.36 -10.97
CA GLY A 366 -16.43 13.75 -11.34
C GLY A 366 -16.19 13.73 -12.85
N SER A 367 -14.92 13.60 -13.25
CA SER A 367 -14.48 13.47 -14.64
C SER A 367 -13.72 12.17 -14.83
N PHE A 368 -14.29 11.22 -15.56
CA PHE A 368 -13.74 9.88 -15.80
C PHE A 368 -13.58 9.62 -17.31
N ILE A 369 -12.95 10.58 -18.00
CA ILE A 369 -12.80 10.57 -19.45
C ILE A 369 -11.88 9.43 -19.86
N GLY A 370 -12.36 8.55 -20.74
CA GLY A 370 -11.60 7.39 -21.22
C GLY A 370 -11.38 6.28 -20.18
N THR A 371 -11.86 6.45 -18.95
CA THR A 371 -11.63 5.52 -17.85
C THR A 371 -12.26 4.16 -18.13
N ASN A 372 -11.58 3.08 -17.74
CA ASN A 372 -12.07 1.72 -17.94
C ASN A 372 -12.94 1.23 -16.78
N PHE A 373 -14.22 0.98 -17.04
CA PHE A 373 -15.20 0.43 -16.11
C PHE A 373 -15.73 -0.95 -16.53
N THR A 374 -14.97 -1.71 -17.32
CA THR A 374 -15.37 -3.04 -17.80
C THR A 374 -15.78 -3.94 -16.62
N ASN A 375 -17.00 -4.49 -16.65
CA ASN A 375 -17.61 -5.29 -15.59
C ASN A 375 -17.66 -4.63 -14.19
N ALA A 376 -17.53 -3.31 -14.08
CA ALA A 376 -17.69 -2.61 -12.81
C ALA A 376 -19.14 -2.69 -12.33
N ASN A 377 -19.35 -2.79 -11.03
CA ASN A 377 -20.68 -2.85 -10.45
C ASN A 377 -21.10 -1.48 -9.91
N PHE A 378 -21.97 -0.77 -10.63
CA PHE A 378 -22.52 0.53 -10.24
C PHE A 378 -23.86 0.45 -9.52
N THR A 379 -24.26 -0.72 -8.99
CA THR A 379 -25.59 -0.87 -8.38
C THR A 379 -25.90 0.26 -7.38
N ASN A 380 -26.98 1.02 -7.59
CA ASN A 380 -27.37 2.18 -6.78
C ASN A 380 -26.33 3.33 -6.68
N ALA A 381 -25.35 3.39 -7.58
CA ALA A 381 -24.39 4.49 -7.63
C ALA A 381 -25.07 5.81 -8.02
N LYS A 382 -24.52 6.91 -7.55
CA LYS A 382 -25.04 8.27 -7.80
C LYS A 382 -24.17 8.98 -8.83
N LEU A 383 -24.77 9.29 -9.97
CA LEU A 383 -24.12 9.94 -11.10
C LEU A 383 -24.85 11.26 -11.42
N GLU A 384 -24.44 12.36 -10.78
CA GLU A 384 -24.93 13.70 -11.13
C GLU A 384 -23.78 14.51 -11.73
N LYS A 385 -23.96 15.06 -12.94
CA LYS A 385 -22.96 15.88 -13.65
C LYS A 385 -21.60 15.19 -13.85
N THR A 386 -21.61 13.86 -13.84
CA THR A 386 -20.41 13.06 -14.07
C THR A 386 -20.08 13.05 -15.57
N ASN A 387 -18.81 13.16 -15.92
CA ASN A 387 -18.34 13.08 -17.29
C ASN A 387 -17.70 11.72 -17.58
N PHE A 388 -18.34 10.92 -18.42
CA PHE A 388 -17.87 9.61 -18.91
C PHE A 388 -17.52 9.63 -20.40
N THR A 389 -17.20 10.79 -20.97
CA THR A 389 -16.74 10.89 -22.38
C THR A 389 -15.66 9.83 -22.65
N ASP A 390 -15.84 9.04 -23.71
CA ASP A 390 -14.95 7.96 -24.13
C ASP A 390 -14.71 6.81 -23.11
N ALA A 391 -15.40 6.79 -21.95
CA ALA A 391 -15.26 5.73 -20.96
C ALA A 391 -15.64 4.35 -21.54
N VAL A 392 -15.05 3.28 -21.01
CA VAL A 392 -15.35 1.90 -21.43
C VAL A 392 -16.25 1.25 -20.38
N MET A 393 -17.53 1.03 -20.68
CA MET A 393 -18.50 0.47 -19.72
C MET A 393 -18.96 -0.96 -20.05
N VAL A 394 -18.18 -1.70 -20.85
CA VAL A 394 -18.58 -3.04 -21.32
C VAL A 394 -18.92 -3.97 -20.16
N GLY A 395 -20.17 -4.43 -20.10
CA GLY A 395 -20.66 -5.34 -19.07
C GLY A 395 -20.78 -4.74 -17.66
N ALA A 396 -20.71 -3.41 -17.52
CA ALA A 396 -20.95 -2.74 -16.25
C ALA A 396 -22.39 -2.98 -15.78
N ASN A 397 -22.60 -3.19 -14.48
CA ASN A 397 -23.94 -3.33 -13.90
C ASN A 397 -24.48 -1.98 -13.47
N MET A 398 -25.50 -1.49 -14.17
CA MET A 398 -26.10 -0.16 -13.97
C MET A 398 -27.42 -0.18 -13.18
N THR A 399 -27.75 -1.30 -12.54
CA THR A 399 -29.03 -1.47 -11.82
C THR A 399 -29.23 -0.41 -10.74
N GLY A 400 -30.35 0.32 -10.78
CA GLY A 400 -30.70 1.31 -9.77
C GLY A 400 -29.81 2.56 -9.76
N VAL A 401 -28.96 2.74 -10.77
CA VAL A 401 -28.20 3.97 -10.97
C VAL A 401 -29.16 5.11 -11.28
N ASN A 402 -28.92 6.26 -10.66
CA ASN A 402 -29.63 7.50 -10.98
C ASN A 402 -28.68 8.44 -11.71
N THR A 403 -29.04 8.84 -12.93
CA THR A 403 -28.28 9.78 -13.76
C THR A 403 -28.99 11.13 -13.84
N VAL A 404 -28.25 12.21 -13.58
CA VAL A 404 -28.71 13.60 -13.78
C VAL A 404 -27.59 14.37 -14.44
N ASP A 405 -27.84 14.98 -15.61
CA ASP A 405 -26.86 15.79 -16.36
C ASP A 405 -25.51 15.08 -16.65
N VAL A 406 -25.53 13.76 -16.87
CA VAL A 406 -24.32 12.96 -17.15
C VAL A 406 -23.92 13.11 -18.63
N VAL A 407 -22.61 13.10 -18.92
CA VAL A 407 -22.05 13.18 -20.28
C VAL A 407 -21.39 11.85 -20.66
N GLY A 408 -21.55 11.37 -21.90
CA GLY A 408 -20.93 10.13 -22.39
C GLY A 408 -21.58 8.84 -21.89
N LEU A 409 -22.73 8.95 -21.21
CA LEU A 409 -23.58 7.85 -20.76
C LEU A 409 -25.05 8.24 -20.95
N THR A 410 -25.79 7.43 -21.69
CA THR A 410 -27.24 7.54 -21.86
C THR A 410 -27.89 6.31 -21.22
N MET A 411 -28.90 6.54 -20.38
CA MET A 411 -29.64 5.44 -19.75
C MET A 411 -31.14 5.60 -19.97
N GLY A 412 -31.80 4.48 -20.22
CA GLY A 412 -33.25 4.33 -20.18
C GLY A 412 -33.76 4.21 -18.75
N SER A 413 -34.99 3.72 -18.66
CA SER A 413 -35.76 3.57 -17.43
C SER A 413 -36.16 2.11 -17.26
N SER A 414 -37.16 1.83 -16.43
CA SER A 414 -37.73 0.48 -16.34
C SER A 414 -38.88 0.25 -17.33
N GLY A 415 -38.98 1.08 -18.38
CA GLY A 415 -40.05 1.07 -19.36
C GLY A 415 -39.47 1.10 -20.76
N ASN A 416 -40.35 1.08 -21.77
CA ASN A 416 -39.92 1.08 -23.16
C ASN A 416 -39.39 2.47 -23.57
N ASP A 417 -38.11 2.56 -23.85
CA ASP A 417 -37.40 3.79 -24.14
C ASP A 417 -36.94 3.88 -25.59
N THR A 418 -36.68 5.10 -26.04
CA THR A 418 -36.04 5.37 -27.34
C THR A 418 -34.83 6.25 -27.08
N LEU A 419 -33.65 5.66 -27.23
CA LEU A 419 -32.38 6.27 -26.91
C LEU A 419 -31.58 6.46 -28.19
N THR A 420 -30.95 7.62 -28.35
CA THR A 420 -30.13 7.93 -29.51
C THR A 420 -28.84 8.58 -29.02
N GLY A 421 -27.72 7.99 -29.40
CA GLY A 421 -26.41 8.55 -29.16
C GLY A 421 -26.10 9.68 -30.13
N THR A 422 -24.82 9.92 -30.31
CA THR A 422 -24.26 11.11 -30.93
C THR A 422 -23.43 10.75 -32.15
N SER A 423 -22.51 11.63 -32.55
CA SER A 423 -21.51 11.34 -33.58
C SER A 423 -20.15 10.97 -32.96
N THR A 424 -20.12 10.69 -31.67
CA THR A 424 -18.94 10.35 -30.88
C THR A 424 -19.21 9.04 -30.14
N LYS A 425 -18.19 8.44 -29.52
CA LYS A 425 -18.36 7.21 -28.76
C LYS A 425 -19.36 7.40 -27.60
N ASP A 426 -20.41 6.60 -27.60
CA ASP A 426 -21.45 6.60 -26.58
C ASP A 426 -21.51 5.29 -25.79
N ASN A 427 -21.95 5.38 -24.53
CA ASN A 427 -22.39 4.23 -23.73
C ASN A 427 -23.91 4.36 -23.54
N ILE A 428 -24.69 3.41 -24.04
CA ILE A 428 -26.16 3.44 -24.01
C ILE A 428 -26.68 2.17 -23.33
N PHE A 429 -27.49 2.33 -22.30
CA PHE A 429 -28.13 1.24 -21.55
C PHE A 429 -29.66 1.39 -21.58
N GLY A 430 -30.39 0.40 -22.09
CA GLY A 430 -31.86 0.36 -22.12
C GLY A 430 -32.46 0.10 -20.73
N LEU A 431 -31.86 -0.84 -19.99
CA LEU A 431 -32.28 -1.33 -18.66
C LEU A 431 -33.44 -2.32 -18.71
N ASP A 432 -34.65 -2.01 -18.22
CA ASP A 432 -35.79 -2.91 -18.36
C ASP A 432 -36.79 -2.29 -19.33
N GLY A 433 -37.41 -3.08 -20.20
CA GLY A 433 -38.35 -2.56 -21.19
C GLY A 433 -38.04 -3.10 -22.57
N ASN A 434 -38.95 -2.89 -23.52
CA ASN A 434 -38.64 -3.17 -24.93
C ASN A 434 -38.14 -1.87 -25.57
N ASP A 435 -36.83 -1.74 -25.68
CA ASP A 435 -36.15 -0.49 -25.98
C ASP A 435 -35.73 -0.38 -27.44
N ASN A 436 -35.54 0.86 -27.90
CA ASN A 436 -34.98 1.17 -29.20
C ASN A 436 -33.73 2.05 -29.03
N LEU A 437 -32.56 1.44 -29.23
CA LEU A 437 -31.25 2.05 -29.04
C LEU A 437 -30.59 2.28 -30.40
N ASN A 438 -30.16 3.50 -30.66
CA ASN A 438 -29.38 3.87 -31.83
C ASN A 438 -28.07 4.53 -31.37
N GLY A 439 -26.92 3.93 -31.68
CA GLY A 439 -25.59 4.43 -31.31
C GLY A 439 -25.28 5.75 -32.02
N GLY A 440 -25.49 5.79 -33.34
CA GLY A 440 -25.18 6.94 -34.15
C GLY A 440 -23.91 6.71 -34.95
N ASP A 441 -23.07 7.73 -35.09
CA ASP A 441 -21.70 7.51 -35.60
C ASP A 441 -20.78 7.41 -34.39
N GLY A 442 -19.81 6.50 -34.38
CA GLY A 442 -18.98 6.36 -33.18
C GLY A 442 -18.42 4.96 -33.01
N ALA A 443 -17.81 4.69 -31.87
CA ALA A 443 -17.47 3.33 -31.49
C ALA A 443 -18.25 3.01 -30.22
N ASP A 444 -19.51 2.65 -30.41
CA ASP A 444 -20.53 2.74 -29.37
C ASP A 444 -20.68 1.45 -28.59
N TYR A 445 -21.11 1.56 -27.35
CA TYR A 445 -21.53 0.43 -26.52
C TYR A 445 -23.04 0.51 -26.29
N LEU A 446 -23.77 -0.50 -26.75
CA LEU A 446 -25.22 -0.61 -26.58
C LEU A 446 -25.56 -1.86 -25.77
N ASP A 447 -26.31 -1.69 -24.68
CA ASP A 447 -26.84 -2.77 -23.83
C ASP A 447 -28.36 -2.62 -23.74
N GLY A 448 -29.12 -3.54 -24.34
CA GLY A 448 -30.59 -3.52 -24.33
C GLY A 448 -31.15 -3.73 -22.92
N GLY A 449 -30.55 -4.65 -22.17
CA GLY A 449 -31.01 -5.02 -20.84
C GLY A 449 -32.09 -6.11 -20.89
N ASN A 450 -33.19 -5.98 -20.14
CA ASN A 450 -34.26 -6.95 -20.12
C ASN A 450 -35.43 -6.50 -21.01
N GLY A 451 -35.79 -7.31 -22.00
CA GLY A 451 -36.94 -7.07 -22.86
C GLY A 451 -36.63 -7.47 -24.30
N ALA A 452 -37.55 -7.19 -25.21
CA ALA A 452 -37.34 -7.44 -26.64
C ALA A 452 -36.90 -6.14 -27.31
N ASP A 453 -35.59 -5.99 -27.46
CA ASP A 453 -34.96 -4.72 -27.80
C ASP A 453 -34.58 -4.61 -29.28
N ILE A 454 -34.41 -3.37 -29.74
CA ILE A 454 -33.87 -3.05 -31.06
C ILE A 454 -32.60 -2.24 -30.85
N LEU A 455 -31.45 -2.77 -31.25
CA LEU A 455 -30.16 -2.09 -31.18
C LEU A 455 -29.62 -1.86 -32.60
N ILE A 456 -29.24 -0.61 -32.88
CA ILE A 456 -28.59 -0.19 -34.12
C ILE A 456 -27.28 0.50 -33.71
N GLY A 457 -26.13 -0.06 -34.05
CA GLY A 457 -24.83 0.56 -33.78
C GLY A 457 -24.65 1.81 -34.63
N GLY A 458 -24.56 1.61 -35.94
CA GLY A 458 -24.40 2.67 -36.93
C GLY A 458 -23.00 2.59 -37.56
N PRO A 459 -22.43 3.70 -38.05
CA PRO A 459 -21.06 3.72 -38.54
C PRO A 459 -20.02 3.70 -37.40
N GLY A 460 -19.13 2.72 -37.43
CA GLY A 460 -17.90 2.64 -36.66
C GLY A 460 -17.64 1.24 -36.10
N GLN A 461 -17.08 1.12 -34.90
CA GLN A 461 -16.77 -0.19 -34.31
C GLN A 461 -17.59 -0.34 -33.03
N ASP A 462 -18.76 -0.94 -33.17
CA ASP A 462 -19.75 -0.95 -32.10
C ASP A 462 -19.73 -2.27 -31.32
N ALA A 463 -20.11 -2.23 -30.05
CA ALA A 463 -20.28 -3.39 -29.19
C ALA A 463 -21.74 -3.49 -28.75
N LEU A 464 -22.45 -4.51 -29.23
CA LEU A 464 -23.89 -4.68 -29.01
C LEU A 464 -24.16 -5.88 -28.09
N PHE A 465 -24.93 -5.64 -27.03
CA PHE A 465 -25.48 -6.64 -26.11
C PHE A 465 -27.00 -6.51 -26.12
N GLY A 466 -27.71 -7.48 -26.71
CA GLY A 466 -29.18 -7.55 -26.57
C GLY A 466 -29.60 -7.80 -25.11
N ALA A 467 -28.77 -8.54 -24.38
CA ALA A 467 -29.06 -9.02 -23.03
C ALA A 467 -30.30 -9.93 -23.02
N ALA A 468 -31.22 -9.82 -22.05
CA ALA A 468 -32.25 -10.83 -21.85
C ALA A 468 -33.52 -10.52 -22.65
N GLY A 469 -33.78 -11.28 -23.72
CA GLY A 469 -35.07 -11.32 -24.38
C GLY A 469 -34.98 -11.84 -25.80
N ASN A 470 -35.70 -11.25 -26.74
CA ASN A 470 -35.57 -11.68 -28.14
C ASN A 470 -35.28 -10.44 -28.97
N ASP A 471 -34.01 -10.15 -29.17
CA ASP A 471 -33.59 -8.83 -29.60
C ASP A 471 -33.37 -8.76 -31.11
N THR A 472 -33.41 -7.56 -31.66
CA THR A 472 -33.03 -7.29 -33.04
C THR A 472 -31.82 -6.37 -33.06
N LEU A 473 -30.66 -6.91 -33.46
CA LEU A 473 -29.38 -6.23 -33.46
C LEU A 473 -28.94 -5.92 -34.89
N THR A 474 -28.42 -4.72 -35.13
CA THR A 474 -27.82 -4.30 -36.40
C THR A 474 -26.53 -3.56 -36.08
N GLY A 475 -25.37 -4.14 -36.39
CA GLY A 475 -24.06 -3.49 -36.15
C GLY A 475 -23.96 -2.21 -36.96
N GLY A 476 -24.00 -2.33 -38.28
CA GLY A 476 -23.99 -1.18 -39.18
C GLY A 476 -22.74 -1.20 -40.04
N GLY A 477 -22.06 -0.07 -40.14
CA GLY A 477 -20.89 0.07 -40.99
C GLY A 477 -19.61 0.05 -40.19
N GLY A 478 -18.81 -1.01 -40.31
CA GLY A 478 -17.48 -1.07 -39.72
C GLY A 478 -17.22 -2.47 -39.20
N ARG A 479 -16.55 -2.60 -38.06
CA ARG A 479 -16.21 -3.92 -37.51
C ARG A 479 -16.85 -4.09 -36.14
N ASP A 480 -18.07 -4.59 -36.14
CA ASP A 480 -18.90 -4.60 -34.94
C ASP A 480 -18.74 -5.89 -34.16
N THR A 481 -18.93 -5.84 -32.85
CA THR A 481 -18.91 -7.01 -31.98
C THR A 481 -20.27 -7.21 -31.35
N ILE A 482 -20.92 -8.31 -31.70
CA ILE A 482 -22.21 -8.72 -31.13
C ILE A 482 -21.94 -9.76 -30.06
N HIS A 483 -22.34 -9.44 -28.84
CA HIS A 483 -22.13 -10.27 -27.68
C HIS A 483 -23.40 -11.01 -27.27
N TYR A 484 -23.26 -12.33 -27.10
CA TYR A 484 -24.33 -13.19 -26.62
C TYR A 484 -23.87 -13.96 -25.38
N ARG A 485 -24.71 -14.03 -24.34
CA ARG A 485 -24.47 -14.87 -23.17
C ARG A 485 -25.62 -15.84 -22.95
N SER A 486 -25.35 -16.93 -22.23
CA SER A 486 -26.42 -17.87 -21.85
C SER A 486 -27.54 -17.14 -21.10
N GLY A 487 -28.79 -17.37 -21.50
CA GLY A 487 -29.97 -16.69 -20.95
C GLY A 487 -30.42 -15.45 -21.72
N HIS A 488 -29.72 -15.04 -22.78
CA HIS A 488 -30.08 -13.87 -23.59
C HIS A 488 -31.30 -14.08 -24.50
N GLY A 489 -31.81 -15.32 -24.61
CA GLY A 489 -32.98 -15.66 -25.42
C GLY A 489 -32.65 -15.93 -26.90
N SER A 490 -33.45 -15.47 -27.85
CA SER A 490 -33.31 -15.84 -29.27
C SER A 490 -33.22 -14.61 -30.17
N ASP A 491 -31.99 -14.14 -30.38
CA ASP A 491 -31.73 -12.87 -31.05
C ASP A 491 -31.75 -12.96 -32.56
N ARG A 492 -31.99 -11.82 -33.21
CA ARG A 492 -31.97 -11.63 -34.65
C ARG A 492 -30.94 -10.58 -35.03
N VAL A 493 -29.93 -10.97 -35.79
CA VAL A 493 -28.90 -10.04 -36.29
C VAL A 493 -29.14 -9.72 -37.76
N ASN A 494 -29.23 -8.44 -38.08
CA ASN A 494 -29.30 -7.94 -39.46
C ASN A 494 -27.95 -7.44 -39.93
N GLY A 495 -27.65 -7.65 -41.22
CA GLY A 495 -26.51 -7.01 -41.87
C GLY A 495 -25.14 -7.54 -41.42
N PHE A 496 -25.08 -8.71 -40.79
CA PHE A 496 -23.84 -9.29 -40.30
C PHE A 496 -22.84 -9.52 -41.44
N THR A 497 -21.72 -8.84 -41.38
CA THR A 497 -20.67 -8.84 -42.41
C THR A 497 -19.61 -9.89 -42.09
N LEU A 498 -19.39 -10.84 -43.01
CA LEU A 498 -18.35 -11.87 -42.87
C LEU A 498 -16.99 -11.39 -43.39
N GLY A 499 -15.91 -11.99 -42.93
CA GLY A 499 -14.55 -11.76 -43.43
C GLY A 499 -13.63 -11.21 -42.34
N ALA A 500 -12.31 -11.28 -42.57
CA ALA A 500 -11.31 -10.95 -41.55
C ALA A 500 -11.42 -9.52 -40.97
N THR A 501 -12.09 -8.62 -41.70
CA THR A 501 -12.37 -7.23 -41.30
C THR A 501 -13.86 -6.99 -41.01
N GLY A 502 -14.69 -8.02 -41.08
CA GLY A 502 -16.11 -8.00 -40.78
C GLY A 502 -16.41 -8.27 -39.31
N ASP A 503 -17.69 -8.36 -39.02
CA ASP A 503 -18.26 -8.38 -37.69
C ASP A 503 -17.84 -9.62 -36.89
N ILE A 504 -17.85 -9.47 -35.58
CA ILE A 504 -17.46 -10.48 -34.61
C ILE A 504 -18.71 -10.89 -33.84
N LEU A 505 -18.91 -12.20 -33.73
CA LEU A 505 -19.82 -12.77 -32.74
C LEU A 505 -19.03 -13.28 -31.56
N SER A 506 -19.43 -12.88 -30.35
CA SER A 506 -18.76 -13.23 -29.11
C SER A 506 -19.73 -13.94 -28.16
N PHE A 507 -19.56 -15.25 -28.01
CA PHE A 507 -20.37 -16.06 -27.12
C PHE A 507 -19.68 -16.27 -25.77
N SER A 508 -20.46 -16.23 -24.68
CA SER A 508 -19.94 -16.56 -23.36
C SER A 508 -20.94 -17.37 -22.52
N GLY A 509 -20.43 -18.30 -21.70
CA GLY A 509 -21.27 -19.16 -20.86
C GLY A 509 -22.03 -20.27 -21.62
N ILE A 510 -21.64 -20.56 -22.87
CA ILE A 510 -22.23 -21.62 -23.70
C ILE A 510 -21.17 -22.69 -23.97
N ALA A 511 -21.52 -23.95 -23.72
CA ALA A 511 -20.57 -25.07 -23.81
C ALA A 511 -20.21 -25.43 -25.26
N ALA A 512 -21.19 -25.45 -26.15
CA ALA A 512 -21.00 -25.69 -27.58
C ALA A 512 -22.17 -25.13 -28.39
N ILE A 513 -21.88 -24.78 -29.65
CA ILE A 513 -22.79 -24.11 -30.57
C ILE A 513 -22.86 -24.91 -31.86
N ASP A 514 -24.07 -25.26 -32.28
CA ASP A 514 -24.36 -25.79 -33.60
C ASP A 514 -24.65 -24.64 -34.56
N VAL A 515 -24.02 -24.69 -35.74
CA VAL A 515 -24.24 -23.74 -36.83
C VAL A 515 -25.11 -24.40 -37.89
N VAL A 516 -26.32 -23.91 -38.08
CA VAL A 516 -27.32 -24.51 -38.98
C VAL A 516 -27.76 -23.51 -40.05
N GLN A 517 -27.62 -23.87 -41.33
CA GLN A 517 -28.20 -23.10 -42.42
C GLN A 517 -29.71 -23.35 -42.52
N SER A 518 -30.50 -22.27 -42.53
CA SER A 518 -31.95 -22.29 -42.62
C SER A 518 -32.42 -21.32 -43.71
N GLY A 519 -32.49 -21.81 -44.95
CA GLY A 519 -32.76 -20.98 -46.12
C GLY A 519 -31.60 -20.03 -46.41
N ALA A 520 -31.87 -18.72 -46.44
CA ALA A 520 -30.84 -17.68 -46.60
C ALA A 520 -30.20 -17.25 -45.26
N ASN A 521 -30.69 -17.76 -44.13
CA ASN A 521 -30.24 -17.37 -42.79
C ASN A 521 -29.35 -18.43 -42.16
N THR A 522 -28.48 -18.01 -41.23
CA THR A 522 -27.76 -18.92 -40.34
C THR A 522 -28.40 -18.89 -38.95
N GLN A 523 -28.67 -20.05 -38.37
CA GLN A 523 -29.04 -20.19 -36.97
C GLN A 523 -27.85 -20.71 -36.16
N LEU A 524 -27.57 -20.04 -35.06
CA LEU A 524 -26.63 -20.46 -34.01
C LEU A 524 -27.48 -21.04 -32.89
N ARG A 525 -27.27 -22.32 -32.58
CA ARG A 525 -28.13 -23.09 -31.67
C ARG A 525 -27.28 -23.69 -30.56
N SER A 526 -27.86 -23.86 -29.37
CA SER A 526 -27.19 -24.64 -28.32
C SER A 526 -27.03 -26.08 -28.80
N GLY A 527 -25.84 -26.67 -28.70
CA GLY A 527 -25.60 -28.02 -29.21
C GLY A 527 -24.26 -28.58 -28.79
N ASN A 528 -23.77 -29.59 -29.50
CA ASN A 528 -22.45 -30.22 -29.25
C ASN A 528 -21.38 -29.82 -30.29
N GLY A 529 -21.76 -29.06 -31.33
CA GLY A 529 -20.88 -28.58 -32.39
C GLY A 529 -20.49 -29.63 -33.42
N ILE A 530 -21.04 -30.86 -33.36
CA ILE A 530 -20.62 -31.98 -34.20
C ILE A 530 -21.72 -32.27 -35.24
N ALA A 531 -21.48 -31.83 -36.47
CA ALA A 531 -22.38 -32.10 -37.59
C ALA A 531 -22.46 -33.61 -37.87
N GLY A 532 -23.69 -34.15 -37.94
CA GLY A 532 -23.96 -35.57 -38.21
C GLY A 532 -24.22 -36.43 -36.98
N ASP A 533 -23.94 -35.93 -35.77
CA ASP A 533 -24.34 -36.60 -34.53
C ASP A 533 -25.86 -36.50 -34.29
N THR A 534 -26.41 -37.48 -33.58
CA THR A 534 -27.81 -37.45 -33.14
C THR A 534 -28.04 -36.25 -32.22
N GLY A 535 -28.84 -35.28 -32.65
CA GLY A 535 -29.15 -34.06 -31.89
C GLY A 535 -28.54 -32.78 -32.44
N PHE A 536 -27.67 -32.86 -33.47
CA PHE A 536 -27.16 -31.66 -34.15
C PHE A 536 -28.31 -30.79 -34.68
N GLY A 537 -28.28 -29.50 -34.35
CA GLY A 537 -29.27 -28.52 -34.77
C GLY A 537 -30.63 -28.64 -34.09
N THR A 538 -30.78 -29.51 -33.08
CA THR A 538 -32.06 -29.72 -32.38
C THR A 538 -32.22 -28.89 -31.13
N GLY A 539 -31.13 -28.33 -30.57
CA GLY A 539 -31.19 -27.48 -29.39
C GLY A 539 -31.81 -26.10 -29.65
N ALA A 540 -31.94 -25.28 -28.61
CA ALA A 540 -32.58 -23.97 -28.69
C ALA A 540 -31.84 -23.04 -29.66
N VAL A 541 -32.60 -22.21 -30.39
CA VAL A 541 -32.02 -21.10 -31.17
C VAL A 541 -31.53 -20.07 -30.18
N LEU A 542 -30.25 -19.71 -30.30
CA LEU A 542 -29.62 -18.63 -29.54
C LEU A 542 -29.66 -17.36 -30.37
N MET A 543 -29.35 -17.47 -31.66
CA MET A 543 -29.27 -16.33 -32.55
C MET A 543 -29.52 -16.72 -34.00
N THR A 544 -30.18 -15.83 -34.76
CA THR A 544 -30.36 -15.96 -36.21
C THR A 544 -29.68 -14.81 -36.93
N LEU A 545 -28.69 -15.11 -37.76
CA LEU A 545 -28.07 -14.17 -38.70
C LEU A 545 -28.91 -14.12 -39.97
N ILE A 546 -29.46 -12.96 -40.29
CA ILE A 546 -30.41 -12.78 -41.38
C ILE A 546 -29.68 -12.55 -42.70
N ASN A 547 -30.05 -13.31 -43.73
CA ASN A 547 -29.45 -13.27 -45.07
C ASN A 547 -27.93 -13.51 -45.08
N THR A 548 -27.40 -14.20 -44.07
CA THR A 548 -25.99 -14.54 -43.94
C THR A 548 -25.81 -16.04 -44.09
N SER A 549 -24.93 -16.46 -45.00
CA SER A 549 -24.53 -17.87 -45.20
C SER A 549 -23.22 -18.16 -44.46
N PHE A 550 -23.30 -18.28 -43.14
CA PHE A 550 -22.17 -18.62 -42.27
C PHE A 550 -21.81 -20.12 -42.33
N THR A 551 -20.55 -20.44 -42.58
CA THR A 551 -20.05 -21.83 -42.67
C THR A 551 -18.85 -22.04 -41.75
N ALA A 552 -18.44 -23.29 -41.55
CA ALA A 552 -17.29 -23.64 -40.71
C ALA A 552 -15.96 -22.96 -41.11
N THR A 553 -15.82 -22.53 -42.37
CA THR A 553 -14.63 -21.80 -42.84
C THR A 553 -14.51 -20.39 -42.27
N HIS A 554 -15.60 -19.86 -41.71
CA HIS A 554 -15.66 -18.54 -41.07
C HIS A 554 -15.40 -18.63 -39.55
N VAL A 555 -15.00 -19.79 -39.05
CA VAL A 555 -14.70 -19.98 -37.63
C VAL A 555 -13.19 -19.85 -37.41
N SER A 556 -12.79 -18.90 -36.56
CA SER A 556 -11.42 -18.75 -36.07
C SER A 556 -11.37 -18.99 -34.56
N THR A 557 -10.81 -20.11 -34.11
CA THR A 557 -10.72 -20.37 -32.66
C THR A 557 -9.58 -19.57 -32.06
N ASN A 558 -9.89 -18.56 -31.22
CA ASN A 558 -8.92 -17.91 -30.35
C ASN A 558 -9.29 -18.18 -28.90
N VAL A 559 -8.47 -18.94 -28.17
CA VAL A 559 -8.70 -19.22 -26.75
C VAL A 559 -7.94 -18.17 -25.93
N SER A 560 -8.66 -17.29 -25.25
CA SER A 560 -8.08 -16.38 -24.25
C SER A 560 -7.63 -17.18 -23.01
N SER A 561 -6.54 -16.76 -22.37
CA SER A 561 -5.93 -17.40 -21.19
C SER A 561 -6.80 -17.39 -19.92
N THR A 562 -7.98 -16.75 -19.93
CA THR A 562 -8.89 -16.62 -18.77
C THR A 562 -10.19 -17.45 -18.87
N ASN A 563 -10.15 -18.59 -19.56
CA ASN A 563 -11.09 -19.72 -19.35
C ASN A 563 -12.52 -19.58 -19.91
N ARG A 564 -12.69 -19.14 -21.17
CA ARG A 564 -13.92 -19.37 -21.97
C ARG A 564 -13.56 -19.62 -23.46
N PRO A 565 -14.23 -20.54 -24.17
CA PRO A 565 -14.09 -20.63 -25.63
C PRO A 565 -14.64 -19.35 -26.25
N ILE A 566 -13.76 -18.47 -26.74
CA ILE A 566 -14.16 -17.38 -27.62
C ILE A 566 -14.16 -17.98 -29.03
N PHE A 567 -15.35 -18.27 -29.54
CA PHE A 567 -15.48 -18.48 -30.97
C PHE A 567 -15.35 -17.10 -31.62
N GLN A 568 -14.14 -16.73 -32.02
CA GLN A 568 -14.00 -15.62 -32.95
C GLN A 568 -14.44 -16.16 -34.30
N PHE A 569 -15.31 -15.44 -34.98
CA PHE A 569 -15.73 -15.85 -36.30
C PHE A 569 -15.12 -14.82 -37.26
N SER A 570 -14.23 -15.30 -38.14
CA SER A 570 -13.52 -14.49 -39.13
C SER A 570 -14.24 -14.55 -40.46
#